data_AF-A0A954VES9-F1
#
_entry.id   AF-A0A954VES9-F1
#
_cell.length_a   1.000
_cell.length_b   1.000
_cell.length_c   1.000
_cell.angle_alpha   90.00
_cell.angle_beta   90.00
_cell.angle_gamma   90.00
#
_symmetry.space_group_name_H-M   'P 1'
#
loop_
_entity.id
_entity.type
_entity.pdbx_description
1 polymer ?
#
loop_
_entity_poly.entity_id
_entity_poly.type
_entity_poly.pdbx_seq_one_letter_code
_entity_poly.pdbx_strand_id
1 'polypeptide(L)'
;MSPAIAQDGLPAENVSFIRHIAPLLDSRCGRCHVQARRGGVDLGSHAAIFRGTEEGGPIVVPGDANSSRIVEVLSSGEMPRGGPRFSEMELAAVQGWVREGAKFDGRNANDSLAALAAQLLGSLSAEELSAMR
;
A
#
# COMPACT_ATOMS: atom_id res chain seq x y z
N MET A 1 9.03 -0.71 19.44
CA MET A 1 9.24 -0.95 18.00
C MET A 1 7.93 -1.50 17.48
N SER A 2 7.24 -0.84 16.53
CA SER A 2 5.94 -1.35 16.06
C SER A 2 6.11 -2.76 15.49
N PRO A 3 5.17 -3.69 15.75
CA PRO A 3 5.20 -4.98 15.09
C PRO A 3 5.02 -4.68 13.60
N ALA A 4 6.10 -4.91 12.83
CA ALA A 4 5.96 -5.03 11.41
C ALA A 4 4.94 -6.14 11.20
N ILE A 5 3.84 -5.86 10.49
CA ILE A 5 3.02 -6.91 9.89
C ILE A 5 4.03 -7.88 9.28
N ALA A 6 4.02 -9.14 9.73
CA ALA A 6 4.99 -10.13 9.32
C ALA A 6 5.01 -10.13 7.78
N GLN A 7 6.09 -9.57 7.22
CA GLN A 7 6.19 -9.29 5.79
C GLN A 7 6.39 -10.57 4.97
N ASP A 8 6.37 -11.71 5.66
CA ASP A 8 6.57 -13.05 5.14
C ASP A 8 5.26 -13.78 4.79
N GLY A 9 4.10 -13.09 4.90
CA GLY A 9 2.78 -13.68 4.63
C GLY A 9 1.92 -12.93 3.61
N LEU A 10 2.48 -11.99 2.86
CA LEU A 10 1.70 -11.22 1.89
C LEU A 10 1.32 -12.10 0.68
N PRO A 11 0.03 -12.17 0.31
CA PRO A 11 -0.39 -12.97 -0.82
C PRO A 11 -0.11 -12.25 -2.15
N ALA A 12 0.22 -13.01 -3.18
CA ALA A 12 0.38 -12.49 -4.54
C ALA A 12 -0.94 -12.46 -5.35
N GLU A 13 -2.00 -13.07 -4.81
CA GLU A 13 -3.35 -13.18 -5.38
C GLU A 13 -4.42 -12.94 -4.31
N ASN A 14 -5.61 -12.51 -4.71
CA ASN A 14 -6.73 -12.10 -3.85
C ASN A 14 -6.29 -11.04 -2.83
N VAL A 15 -5.60 -10.02 -3.32
CA VAL A 15 -4.91 -9.05 -2.46
C VAL A 15 -5.89 -7.99 -1.96
N SER A 16 -6.21 -8.06 -0.66
CA SER A 16 -6.95 -7.02 0.05
C SER A 16 -6.16 -5.72 0.13
N PHE A 17 -6.78 -4.59 -0.26
CA PHE A 17 -6.15 -3.28 -0.13
C PHE A 17 -6.02 -2.92 1.35
N ILE A 18 -7.10 -3.02 2.13
CA ILE A 18 -7.06 -2.58 3.53
C ILE A 18 -6.11 -3.43 4.36
N ARG A 19 -6.05 -4.76 4.15
CA ARG A 19 -5.24 -5.70 4.96
C ARG A 19 -3.78 -5.74 4.56
N HIS A 20 -3.48 -5.67 3.26
CA HIS A 20 -2.14 -5.96 2.75
C HIS A 20 -1.43 -4.70 2.22
N ILE A 21 -2.12 -3.89 1.42
CA ILE A 21 -1.50 -2.76 0.71
C ILE A 21 -1.45 -1.50 1.57
N ALA A 22 -2.56 -1.12 2.21
CA ALA A 22 -2.63 0.11 3.00
C ALA A 22 -1.57 0.17 4.13
N PRO A 23 -1.33 -0.90 4.92
CA PRO A 23 -0.29 -0.88 5.94
C PRO A 23 1.12 -0.83 5.37
N LEU A 24 1.34 -1.46 4.21
CA LEU A 24 2.62 -1.42 3.50
C LEU A 24 2.93 0.02 3.03
N LEU A 25 1.94 0.70 2.44
CA LEU A 25 2.07 2.09 2.03
C LEU A 25 2.23 3.04 3.21
N ASP A 26 1.49 2.84 4.32
CA ASP A 26 1.59 3.68 5.51
C ASP A 26 3.00 3.60 6.13
N SER A 27 3.50 2.37 6.29
CA SER A 27 4.80 2.12 6.93
C SER A 27 6.00 2.54 6.08
N ARG A 28 5.96 2.32 4.76
CA ARG A 28 7.10 2.57 3.85
C ARG A 28 7.03 3.92 3.15
N CYS A 29 5.83 4.41 2.84
CA CYS A 29 5.63 5.58 1.99
C CYS A 29 5.04 6.79 2.74
N GLY A 30 4.35 6.58 3.88
CA GLY A 30 3.57 7.59 4.61
C GLY A 30 4.32 8.88 4.92
N ARG A 31 5.58 8.78 5.35
CA ARG A 31 6.39 9.97 5.68
C ARG A 31 6.60 10.90 4.49
N CYS A 32 6.88 10.35 3.31
CA CYS A 32 7.30 11.12 2.14
C CYS A 32 6.13 11.42 1.19
N HIS A 33 5.20 10.48 1.01
CA HIS A 33 4.14 10.55 0.01
C HIS A 33 2.73 10.68 0.62
N VAL A 34 2.62 10.87 1.93
CA VAL A 34 1.35 11.24 2.59
C VAL A 34 1.51 12.53 3.37
N GLN A 35 2.50 12.59 4.28
CA GLN A 35 2.77 13.78 5.09
C GLN A 35 3.43 14.89 4.27
N ALA A 36 4.53 14.57 3.58
CA ALA A 36 5.32 15.55 2.83
C ALA A 36 4.93 15.67 1.33
N ARG A 37 4.14 14.72 0.80
CA ARG A 37 3.68 14.67 -0.61
C ARG A 37 4.76 14.97 -1.65
N ARG A 38 5.96 14.41 -1.44
CA ARG A 38 7.13 14.66 -2.30
C ARG A 38 6.86 14.22 -3.74
N GLY A 39 7.32 15.03 -4.68
CA GLY A 39 7.13 14.77 -6.11
C GLY A 39 5.68 14.87 -6.58
N GLY A 40 4.83 15.61 -5.84
CA GLY A 40 3.43 15.81 -6.22
C GLY A 40 2.59 14.52 -6.15
N VAL A 41 3.01 13.55 -5.32
CA VAL A 41 2.37 12.25 -5.16
C VAL A 41 1.70 12.17 -3.79
N ASP A 42 0.41 11.81 -3.77
CA ASP A 42 -0.37 11.56 -2.57
C ASP A 42 -0.87 10.10 -2.54
N LEU A 43 -0.37 9.31 -1.58
CA LEU A 43 -0.78 7.93 -1.34
C LEU A 43 -1.67 7.80 -0.10
N GLY A 44 -2.20 8.91 0.42
CA GLY A 44 -2.84 8.97 1.74
C GLY A 44 -4.16 8.23 1.87
N SER A 45 -4.76 7.83 0.76
CA SER A 45 -5.98 7.02 0.69
C SER A 45 -6.03 6.26 -0.64
N HIS A 46 -6.91 5.28 -0.74
CA HIS A 46 -7.13 4.57 -2.02
C HIS A 46 -7.48 5.57 -3.13
N ALA A 47 -8.41 6.48 -2.88
CA ALA A 47 -8.81 7.50 -3.84
C ALA A 47 -7.68 8.46 -4.23
N ALA A 48 -6.74 8.76 -3.32
CA ALA A 48 -5.61 9.65 -3.61
C ALA A 48 -4.63 9.02 -4.62
N ILE A 49 -4.38 7.70 -4.51
CA ILE A 49 -3.48 6.96 -5.41
C ILE A 49 -3.89 7.13 -6.88
N PHE A 50 -5.21 7.17 -7.16
CA PHE A 50 -5.74 7.31 -8.52
C PHE A 50 -5.78 8.74 -9.04
N ARG A 51 -5.47 9.75 -8.22
CA ARG A 51 -5.30 11.12 -8.72
C ARG A 51 -4.04 11.28 -9.56
N GLY A 52 -3.08 10.35 -9.40
CA GLY A 52 -1.82 10.37 -10.14
C GLY A 52 -0.79 11.32 -9.55
N THR A 53 0.21 11.66 -10.36
CA THR A 53 1.25 12.65 -10.05
C THR A 53 0.77 14.05 -10.42
N GLU A 54 1.41 15.08 -9.85
CA GLU A 54 1.16 16.48 -10.23
C GLU A 54 1.40 16.76 -11.72
N GLU A 55 2.29 15.99 -12.37
CA GLU A 55 2.58 16.06 -13.80
C GLU A 55 1.52 15.35 -14.68
N GLY A 56 0.50 14.73 -14.07
CA GLY A 56 -0.63 14.11 -14.78
C GLY A 56 -0.46 12.63 -15.14
N GLY A 57 0.55 11.95 -14.60
CA GLY A 57 0.79 10.52 -14.84
C GLY A 57 0.09 9.60 -13.84
N PRO A 58 -0.44 8.43 -14.24
CA PRO A 58 -1.05 7.49 -13.32
C PRO A 58 0.02 6.85 -12.40
N ILE A 59 -0.27 6.77 -11.11
CA ILE A 59 0.55 5.99 -10.17
C ILE A 59 0.23 4.50 -10.30
N VAL A 60 -1.06 4.20 -10.49
CA VAL A 60 -1.60 2.86 -10.68
C VAL A 60 -2.48 2.83 -11.92
N VAL A 61 -2.27 1.83 -12.76
CA VAL A 61 -3.13 1.48 -13.89
C VAL A 61 -3.84 0.17 -13.53
N PRO A 62 -5.13 0.20 -13.16
CA PRO A 62 -5.90 -1.00 -12.82
C PRO A 62 -5.80 -2.07 -13.90
N GLY A 63 -5.43 -3.30 -13.53
CA GLY A 63 -5.28 -4.43 -14.44
C GLY A 63 -3.92 -4.51 -15.13
N ASP A 64 -3.09 -3.46 -15.05
CA ASP A 64 -1.79 -3.43 -15.71
C ASP A 64 -0.67 -3.02 -14.74
N ALA A 65 -0.07 -4.04 -14.12
CA ALA A 65 1.08 -3.85 -13.23
C ALA A 65 2.33 -3.33 -13.97
N ASN A 66 2.49 -3.65 -15.25
CA ASN A 66 3.69 -3.25 -16.01
C ASN A 66 3.64 -1.77 -16.41
N SER A 67 2.43 -1.24 -16.65
CA SER A 67 2.20 0.17 -16.95
C SER A 67 2.01 1.03 -15.69
N SER A 68 2.10 0.45 -14.49
CA SER A 68 1.89 1.15 -13.23
C SER A 68 3.20 1.68 -12.65
N ARG A 69 3.30 3.02 -12.51
CA ARG A 69 4.49 3.69 -11.98
C ARG A 69 4.90 3.18 -10.59
N ILE A 70 3.94 2.83 -9.73
CA ILE A 70 4.23 2.27 -8.41
C ILE A 70 5.03 0.96 -8.50
N VAL A 71 4.74 0.09 -9.47
CA VAL A 71 5.44 -1.19 -9.63
C VAL A 71 6.85 -0.95 -10.15
N GLU A 72 7.01 -0.03 -11.10
CA GLU A 72 8.30 0.33 -11.69
C GLU A 72 9.30 0.85 -10.64
N VAL A 73 8.89 1.82 -9.80
CA VAL A 73 9.77 2.44 -8.81
C VAL A 73 10.13 1.51 -7.65
N LEU A 74 9.24 0.57 -7.31
CA LEU A 74 9.50 -0.47 -6.32
C LEU A 74 10.45 -1.54 -6.87
N SER A 75 10.24 -1.96 -8.12
CA SER A 75 11.04 -3.00 -8.79
C SER A 75 12.47 -2.53 -9.07
N SER A 76 12.65 -1.27 -9.47
CA SER A 76 13.97 -0.66 -9.66
C SER A 76 14.70 -0.36 -8.34
N GLY A 77 13.97 -0.37 -7.22
CA GLY A 77 14.48 0.02 -5.92
C GLY A 77 14.78 1.51 -5.79
N GLU A 78 14.21 2.36 -6.67
CA GLU A 78 14.24 3.82 -6.50
C GLU A 78 13.49 4.22 -5.22
N MET A 79 12.43 3.47 -4.89
CA MET A 79 11.66 3.62 -3.66
C MET A 79 11.75 2.36 -2.78
N PRO A 80 11.86 2.53 -1.44
CA PRO A 80 11.97 3.80 -0.71
C PRO A 80 13.38 4.41 -0.81
N ARG A 81 13.47 5.72 -1.06
CA ARG A 81 14.77 6.41 -1.12
C ARG A 81 15.51 6.31 0.21
N GLY A 82 16.71 5.73 0.18
CA GLY A 82 17.56 5.55 1.37
C GLY A 82 17.02 4.55 2.40
N GLY A 83 16.00 3.76 2.04
CA GLY A 83 15.47 2.68 2.86
C GLY A 83 15.78 1.29 2.28
N PRO A 84 15.44 0.22 3.00
CA PRO A 84 15.53 -1.13 2.47
C PRO A 84 14.60 -1.31 1.27
N ARG A 85 15.04 -2.10 0.29
CA ARG A 85 14.19 -2.51 -0.83
C ARG A 85 13.02 -3.36 -0.34
N PHE A 86 11.96 -3.37 -1.13
CA PHE A 86 10.85 -4.27 -0.92
C PHE A 86 11.31 -5.71 -1.15
N SER A 87 10.82 -6.62 -0.32
CA SER A 87 11.00 -8.05 -0.55
C SER A 87 10.25 -8.47 -1.82
N GLU A 88 10.61 -9.64 -2.36
CA GLU A 88 9.92 -10.20 -3.52
C GLU A 88 8.42 -10.40 -3.24
N MET A 89 8.05 -10.79 -2.01
CA MET A 89 6.65 -10.98 -1.60
C MET A 89 5.89 -9.65 -1.48
N GLU A 90 6.52 -8.62 -0.90
CA GLU A 90 5.89 -7.29 -0.84
C GLU A 90 5.64 -6.73 -2.24
N LEU A 91 6.62 -6.87 -3.13
CA LEU A 91 6.48 -6.45 -4.52
C LEU A 91 5.41 -7.29 -5.25
N ALA A 92 5.40 -8.61 -5.06
CA ALA A 92 4.41 -9.50 -5.66
C ALA A 92 2.98 -9.17 -5.22
N ALA A 93 2.79 -8.79 -3.95
CA ALA A 93 1.48 -8.37 -3.43
C ALA A 93 1.00 -7.07 -4.07
N VAL A 94 1.88 -6.06 -4.21
CA VAL A 94 1.54 -4.81 -4.90
C VAL A 94 1.18 -5.10 -6.36
N GLN A 95 1.98 -5.92 -7.05
CA GLN A 95 1.68 -6.29 -8.44
C GLN A 95 0.37 -7.08 -8.56
N GLY A 96 0.12 -8.02 -7.64
CA GLY A 96 -1.11 -8.82 -7.59
C GLY A 96 -2.34 -7.94 -7.43
N TRP A 97 -2.33 -7.05 -6.45
CA TRP A 97 -3.39 -6.06 -6.25
C TRP A 97 -3.66 -5.24 -7.51
N VAL A 98 -2.61 -4.74 -8.18
CA VAL A 98 -2.77 -3.97 -9.42
C VAL A 98 -3.38 -4.83 -10.54
N ARG A 99 -2.86 -6.05 -10.77
CA ARG A 99 -3.40 -6.99 -11.77
C ARG A 99 -4.87 -7.32 -11.54
N GLU A 100 -5.29 -7.36 -10.28
CA GLU A 100 -6.68 -7.63 -9.88
C GLU A 100 -7.62 -6.43 -10.04
N GLY A 101 -7.13 -5.34 -10.63
CA GLY A 101 -7.89 -4.11 -10.85
C GLY A 101 -7.74 -3.09 -9.74
N ALA A 102 -6.73 -3.25 -8.87
CA ALA A 102 -6.41 -2.31 -7.80
C ALA A 102 -7.63 -1.99 -6.91
N LYS A 103 -8.42 -3.03 -6.61
CA LYS A 103 -9.72 -2.91 -5.94
C LYS A 103 -9.60 -2.34 -4.53
N PHE A 104 -10.65 -1.66 -4.10
CA PHE A 104 -10.83 -1.23 -2.72
C PHE A 104 -11.86 -2.12 -2.03
N ASP A 105 -11.53 -2.61 -0.85
CA ASP A 105 -12.35 -3.53 -0.05
C ASP A 105 -12.71 -2.96 1.34
N GLY A 106 -12.51 -1.66 1.53
CA GLY A 106 -12.90 -0.95 2.75
C GLY A 106 -14.25 -0.25 2.64
N ARG A 107 -14.64 0.46 3.71
CA ARG A 107 -15.93 1.18 3.77
C ARG A 107 -15.94 2.48 2.98
N ASN A 108 -14.84 3.24 3.00
CA ASN A 108 -14.72 4.52 2.30
C ASN A 108 -13.31 4.71 1.74
N ALA A 109 -13.20 4.86 0.41
CA ALA A 109 -11.92 4.99 -0.29
C ALA A 109 -11.16 6.29 0.01
N ASN A 110 -11.81 7.26 0.66
CA ASN A 110 -11.19 8.52 1.10
C ASN A 110 -10.67 8.47 2.53
N ASP A 111 -10.94 7.40 3.29
CA ASP A 111 -10.38 7.25 4.62
C ASP A 111 -8.85 7.22 4.53
N SER A 112 -8.18 7.84 5.51
CA SER A 112 -6.72 7.84 5.55
C SER A 112 -6.18 6.42 5.76
N LEU A 113 -4.97 6.14 5.27
CA LEU A 113 -4.32 4.83 5.51
C LEU A 113 -4.30 4.47 7.01
N ALA A 114 -4.05 5.45 7.87
CA ALA A 114 -4.10 5.27 9.33
C ALA A 114 -5.51 4.92 9.84
N ALA A 115 -6.57 5.54 9.29
CA ALA A 115 -7.94 5.20 9.65
C ALA A 115 -8.32 3.79 9.16
N LEU A 116 -7.85 3.37 7.98
CA LEU A 116 -8.04 2.01 7.47
C LEU A 116 -7.30 0.98 8.34
N ALA A 117 -6.08 1.29 8.80
CA ALA A 117 -5.36 0.44 9.75
C ALA A 117 -6.11 0.29 11.08
N ALA A 118 -6.72 1.37 11.58
CA ALA A 118 -7.57 1.30 12.77
C ALA A 118 -8.85 0.47 12.56
N GLN A 119 -9.40 0.43 11.34
CA GLN A 119 -10.56 -0.41 11.02
C GLN A 119 -10.23 -1.89 11.13
N LEU A 120 -9.03 -2.30 10.70
CA LEU A 120 -8.58 -3.67 10.89
C LEU A 120 -8.52 -4.03 12.36
N LEU A 121 -7.83 -3.21 13.17
CA LEU A 121 -7.70 -3.43 14.61
C LEU A 121 -9.04 -3.46 15.35
N GLY A 122 -10.03 -2.68 14.91
CA GLY A 122 -11.39 -2.71 15.48
C GLY A 122 -12.26 -3.89 15.02
N SER A 123 -11.85 -4.58 13.96
CA SER A 123 -12.56 -5.75 13.38
C SER A 123 -11.95 -7.10 13.78
N LEU A 124 -10.74 -7.08 14.34
CA LEU A 124 -10.03 -8.27 14.82
C LEU A 124 -10.56 -8.65 16.20
N SER A 125 -10.77 -9.96 16.43
CA SER A 125 -11.11 -10.44 17.76
C SER A 125 -9.93 -10.23 18.73
N ALA A 126 -10.21 -10.21 20.04
CA ALA A 126 -9.17 -10.05 21.06
C ALA A 126 -8.07 -11.12 20.95
N GLU A 127 -8.40 -12.30 20.41
CA GLU A 127 -7.46 -13.40 20.15
C GLU A 127 -6.51 -13.09 18.98
N GLU A 128 -7.01 -12.50 17.90
CA GLU A 128 -6.17 -12.09 16.76
C GLU A 128 -5.23 -10.94 17.12
N LEU A 129 -5.72 -9.99 17.94
CA LEU A 129 -4.90 -8.90 18.49
C LEU A 129 -3.79 -9.39 19.41
N SER A 130 -4.02 -10.48 20.14
CA SER A 130 -3.03 -11.08 21.04
C SER A 130 -2.00 -11.94 20.30
N ALA A 131 -2.33 -12.45 19.11
CA ALA A 131 -1.40 -13.17 18.23
C ALA A 131 -0.47 -12.26 17.41
N MET A 132 -0.75 -10.95 17.40
CA MET A 132 0.05 -9.92 16.71
C MET A 132 1.02 -9.16 17.63
N ARG A 133 1.24 -9.64 18.86
CA ARG A 133 2.19 -9.08 19.84
C ARG A 133 3.50 -9.85 19.89
#